data_AF-A0A841Z7Z1-F1
#
_entry.id   AF-A0A841Z7Z1-F1
#
_cell.length_a   1.000
_cell.length_b   1.000
_cell.length_c   1.000
_cell.angle_alpha   90.00
_cell.angle_beta   90.00
_cell.angle_gamma   90.00
#
_symmetry.space_group_name_H-M   'P 1'
#
loop_
_entity.id
_entity.type
_entity.pdbx_description
1 polymer ?
#
loop_
_entity_poly.entity_id
_entity_poly.type
_entity_poly.pdbx_seq_one_letter_code
_entity_poly.pdbx_strand_id
1 'polypeptide(L)'
;MTEKVETLFYKKWWFWFIALAVIAILVVILFFVTNSGSRSIPAKALPYPDTAKKTTLGSGIHKVGKDLKAGRYTIHSDEGSGNIMSGPNFNDIIGSDASFAINDVVQTFKDGADINIMGLGKVTFTPKVVTSVAIKPIITELHSGTYYVGVDIPAGEYIVHTYDEFGYFDNGTTHETIGVDASKAINNIKVEFKEGSIIKLGHLSKTTFTPQ
;
A
#
# COMPACT_ATOMS: atom_id res chain seq x y z
N MET A 1 32.33 66.38 36.40
CA MET A 1 31.83 65.04 36.03
C MET A 1 30.79 65.24 34.94
N THR A 2 31.07 64.81 33.71
CA THR A 2 30.12 64.88 32.60
C THR A 2 29.63 63.47 32.31
N GLU A 3 28.36 63.18 32.65
CA GLU A 3 27.71 61.92 32.32
C GLU A 3 27.55 61.79 30.79
N LYS A 4 28.00 60.66 30.26
CA LYS A 4 27.83 60.29 28.86
C LYS A 4 26.43 59.70 28.71
N VAL A 5 25.49 60.46 28.14
CA VAL A 5 24.14 59.95 27.85
C VAL A 5 24.25 58.94 26.71
N GLU A 6 24.12 57.65 27.02
CA GLU A 6 24.02 56.62 25.99
C GLU A 6 22.67 56.74 25.27
N THR A 7 22.71 57.08 23.98
CA THR A 7 21.49 57.14 23.18
C THR A 7 20.98 55.73 22.96
N LEU A 8 19.85 55.42 23.57
CA LEU A 8 19.18 54.13 23.43
C LEU A 8 18.97 53.80 21.95
N PHE A 9 19.54 52.68 21.52
CA PHE A 9 19.72 52.28 20.12
C PHE A 9 18.42 52.26 19.29
N TYR A 10 17.28 51.95 19.94
CA TYR A 10 15.94 51.91 19.32
C TYR A 10 15.36 53.29 18.95
N LYS A 11 15.98 54.39 19.39
CA LYS A 11 15.56 55.77 19.00
C LYS A 11 16.03 56.17 17.61
N LYS A 12 16.92 55.39 16.98
CA LYS A 12 17.38 55.65 15.62
C LYS A 12 16.33 55.16 14.62
N TRP A 13 15.89 56.01 13.71
CA TRP A 13 14.81 55.72 12.76
C TRP A 13 15.02 54.45 11.91
N TRP A 14 16.28 54.12 11.58
CA TRP A 14 16.64 52.91 10.83
C TRP A 14 16.38 51.60 11.60
N PHE A 15 16.30 51.64 12.93
CA PHE A 15 15.96 50.48 13.75
C PHE A 15 14.54 49.96 13.43
N TRP A 16 13.60 50.88 13.20
CA TRP A 16 12.21 50.53 12.88
C TRP A 16 12.08 49.90 11.49
N PHE A 17 12.89 50.31 10.51
CA PHE A 17 12.92 49.65 9.20
C PHE A 17 13.40 48.20 9.29
N ILE A 18 14.44 47.93 10.08
CA ILE A 18 14.95 46.57 10.29
C ILE A 18 13.89 45.71 11.00
N ALA A 19 13.26 46.24 12.05
CA ALA A 19 12.20 45.54 12.77
C ALA A 19 11.03 45.17 11.84
N LEU A 20 10.62 46.10 10.97
CA LEU A 20 9.52 45.88 10.02
C LEU A 20 9.89 44.85 8.94
N ALA A 21 11.14 44.85 8.46
CA ALA A 21 11.64 43.84 7.53
C ALA A 21 11.66 42.43 8.14
N VAL A 22 12.10 42.30 9.41
CA VAL A 22 12.09 41.01 10.13
C VAL A 22 10.66 40.50 10.33
N ILE A 23 9.72 41.38 10.69
CA ILE A 23 8.30 41.03 10.81
C ILE A 23 7.73 40.57 9.47
N ALA A 24 8.04 41.28 8.38
CA ALA A 24 7.58 40.88 7.05
C ALA A 24 8.12 39.50 6.64
N ILE A 25 9.39 39.21 6.91
CA ILE A 25 9.99 37.89 6.65
C ILE A 25 9.30 36.80 7.48
N LEU A 26 9.05 37.06 8.77
CA LEU A 26 8.35 36.12 9.63
C LEU A 26 6.91 35.86 9.16
N VAL A 27 6.19 36.90 8.70
CA VAL A 27 4.85 36.77 8.12
C VAL A 27 4.88 35.96 6.83
N VAL A 28 5.89 36.15 5.98
CA VAL A 28 6.07 35.36 4.75
C VAL A 28 6.36 33.90 5.10
N ILE A 29 7.26 33.63 6.05
CA ILE A 29 7.55 32.25 6.52
C ILE A 29 6.29 31.60 7.10
N LEU A 30 5.54 32.32 7.95
CA LEU A 30 4.27 31.84 8.49
C LEU A 30 3.26 31.52 7.38
N PHE A 31 3.14 32.39 6.37
CA PHE A 31 2.26 32.18 5.23
C PHE A 31 2.63 30.91 4.46
N PHE A 32 3.92 30.63 4.24
CA PHE A 32 4.37 29.40 3.57
C PHE A 32 4.24 28.14 4.44
N VAL A 33 4.43 28.24 5.76
CA VAL A 33 4.26 27.12 6.70
C VAL A 33 2.78 26.76 6.89
N THR A 34 1.87 27.72 6.88
CA THR A 34 0.42 27.46 7.00
C THR A 34 -0.23 27.03 5.70
N ASN A 35 0.37 27.36 4.55
CA ASN A 35 -0.18 27.07 3.22
C ASN A 35 0.44 25.83 2.56
N SER A 36 1.17 25.00 3.31
CA SER A 36 1.44 23.60 2.93
C SER A 36 0.19 22.75 3.12
N GLY A 37 -0.93 23.20 2.55
CA GLY A 37 -2.14 22.42 2.46
C GLY A 37 -1.78 21.13 1.74
N SER A 38 -1.87 20.01 2.46
CA SER A 38 -1.94 18.69 1.85
C SER A 38 -3.02 18.77 0.79
N ARG A 39 -2.63 18.81 -0.49
CA ARG A 39 -3.57 18.66 -1.60
C ARG A 39 -4.26 17.32 -1.38
N SER A 40 -5.45 17.35 -0.81
CA SER A 40 -6.35 16.21 -0.82
C SER A 40 -6.68 15.98 -2.29
N ILE A 41 -6.01 15.01 -2.88
CA ILE A 41 -6.42 14.46 -4.17
C ILE A 41 -7.90 14.08 -3.98
N PRO A 42 -8.83 14.51 -4.86
CA PRO A 42 -10.20 14.03 -4.78
C PRO A 42 -10.15 12.51 -4.74
N ALA A 43 -10.78 11.90 -3.73
CA ALA A 43 -10.75 10.46 -3.53
C ALA A 43 -11.22 9.78 -4.82
N LYS A 44 -10.28 9.27 -5.61
CA LYS A 44 -10.57 8.51 -6.81
C LYS A 44 -11.44 7.34 -6.38
N ALA A 45 -12.56 7.12 -7.07
CA ALA A 45 -13.47 6.03 -6.74
C ALA A 45 -12.68 4.71 -6.69
N LEU A 46 -12.81 3.99 -5.58
CA LEU A 46 -12.11 2.72 -5.41
C LEU A 46 -12.60 1.72 -6.46
N PRO A 47 -11.72 0.91 -7.07
CA PRO A 47 -12.12 -0.11 -8.04
C PRO A 47 -12.81 -1.34 -7.39
N TYR A 48 -13.20 -1.23 -6.12
CA TYR A 48 -13.77 -2.29 -5.31
C TYR A 48 -14.74 -1.73 -4.25
N PRO A 49 -15.67 -2.56 -3.72
CA PRO A 49 -16.57 -2.13 -2.65
C PRO A 49 -15.83 -1.79 -1.35
N ASP A 50 -16.21 -0.70 -0.69
CA ASP A 50 -15.69 -0.27 0.61
C ASP A 50 -16.61 -0.68 1.77
N THR A 51 -17.18 -1.89 1.68
CA THR A 51 -18.11 -2.43 2.69
C THR A 51 -17.47 -3.48 3.59
N ALA A 52 -16.15 -3.65 3.47
CA ALA A 52 -15.40 -4.70 4.16
C ALA A 52 -15.50 -4.55 5.69
N LYS A 53 -15.66 -5.67 6.38
CA LYS A 53 -15.67 -5.72 7.85
C LYS A 53 -14.83 -6.90 8.32
N LYS A 54 -14.06 -6.70 9.39
CA LYS A 54 -13.23 -7.77 9.93
C LYS A 54 -14.11 -8.97 10.30
N THR A 55 -13.77 -10.13 9.75
CA THR A 55 -14.51 -11.37 9.90
C THR A 55 -13.53 -12.53 10.05
N THR A 56 -13.94 -13.57 10.77
CA THR A 56 -13.20 -14.82 10.86
C THR A 56 -14.10 -15.96 10.38
N LEU A 57 -13.58 -16.81 9.51
CA LEU A 57 -14.27 -17.99 8.98
C LEU A 57 -13.41 -19.24 9.22
N GLY A 58 -14.04 -20.38 9.47
CA GLY A 58 -13.36 -21.67 9.47
C GLY A 58 -13.56 -22.41 8.15
N SER A 59 -13.15 -23.68 8.11
CA SER A 59 -13.36 -24.57 6.96
C SER A 59 -14.83 -24.65 6.56
N GLY A 60 -15.08 -24.75 5.25
CA GLY A 60 -16.41 -24.82 4.66
C GLY A 60 -16.58 -23.91 3.46
N ILE A 61 -17.79 -23.95 2.89
CA ILE A 61 -18.21 -23.09 1.78
C ILE A 61 -19.01 -21.91 2.37
N HIS A 62 -18.53 -20.70 2.10
CA HIS A 62 -19.07 -19.44 2.60
C HIS A 62 -19.50 -18.56 1.44
N LYS A 63 -20.54 -17.74 1.64
CA LYS A 63 -21.07 -16.83 0.62
C LYS A 63 -20.83 -15.37 0.99
N VAL A 64 -20.23 -14.63 0.06
CA VAL A 64 -20.04 -13.18 0.18
C VAL A 64 -21.40 -12.49 0.08
N GLY A 65 -21.63 -11.52 0.96
CA GLY A 65 -22.92 -10.89 1.22
C GLY A 65 -23.61 -11.45 2.48
N LYS A 66 -23.40 -12.74 2.77
CA LYS A 66 -23.97 -13.46 3.91
C LYS A 66 -22.95 -13.66 5.03
N ASP A 67 -21.91 -14.44 4.76
CA ASP A 67 -20.92 -14.88 5.76
C ASP A 67 -19.72 -13.92 5.83
N LEU A 68 -19.36 -13.29 4.70
CA LEU A 68 -18.36 -12.23 4.58
C LEU A 68 -18.97 -11.04 3.82
N LYS A 69 -18.76 -9.79 4.26
CA LYS A 69 -19.20 -8.63 3.47
C LYS A 69 -18.34 -8.48 2.22
N ALA A 70 -18.93 -8.04 1.11
CA ALA A 70 -18.16 -7.68 -0.07
C ALA A 70 -17.11 -6.61 0.26
N GLY A 71 -15.98 -6.66 -0.44
CA GLY A 71 -14.88 -5.70 -0.25
C GLY A 71 -13.51 -6.36 -0.32
N ARG A 72 -12.49 -5.59 0.07
CA ARG A 72 -11.09 -5.96 -0.07
C ARG A 72 -10.46 -6.30 1.28
N TYR A 73 -9.74 -7.41 1.34
CA TYR A 73 -9.24 -7.99 2.57
C TYR A 73 -7.78 -8.40 2.44
N THR A 74 -7.06 -8.30 3.56
CA THR A 74 -5.86 -9.07 3.84
C THR A 74 -6.29 -10.34 4.59
N ILE A 75 -5.88 -11.50 4.08
CA ILE A 75 -6.29 -12.82 4.55
C ILE A 75 -5.12 -13.48 5.28
N HIS A 76 -5.36 -13.96 6.49
CA HIS A 76 -4.32 -14.49 7.37
C HIS A 76 -4.83 -15.69 8.17
N SER A 77 -3.95 -16.67 8.41
CA SER A 77 -4.17 -17.77 9.36
C SER A 77 -2.93 -18.02 10.21
N ASP A 78 -3.11 -18.08 11.53
CA ASP A 78 -2.09 -18.48 12.49
C ASP A 78 -2.02 -20.02 12.67
N GLU A 79 -2.91 -20.76 11.99
CA GLU A 79 -2.98 -22.21 12.04
C GLU A 79 -2.18 -22.84 10.89
N GLY A 80 -1.67 -24.06 11.12
CA GLY A 80 -0.82 -24.87 10.23
C GLY A 80 -0.82 -24.47 8.76
N SER A 81 -1.59 -25.18 7.93
CA SER A 81 -1.77 -24.84 6.53
C SER A 81 -3.12 -25.33 6.02
N GLY A 82 -3.75 -24.56 5.15
CA GLY A 82 -4.89 -25.04 4.38
C GLY A 82 -5.17 -24.16 3.17
N ASN A 83 -6.11 -24.60 2.34
CA ASN A 83 -6.36 -23.97 1.06
C ASN A 83 -7.59 -23.05 1.14
N ILE A 84 -7.49 -21.88 0.53
CA ILE A 84 -8.61 -20.98 0.29
C ILE A 84 -8.81 -20.79 -1.21
N MET A 85 -10.05 -20.97 -1.67
CA MET A 85 -10.41 -20.82 -3.07
C MET A 85 -11.63 -19.91 -3.26
N SER A 86 -11.64 -19.11 -4.32
CA SER A 86 -12.83 -18.36 -4.74
C SER A 86 -12.80 -18.10 -6.25
N GLY A 87 -13.80 -18.64 -6.96
CA GLY A 87 -13.84 -18.57 -8.42
C GLY A 87 -12.62 -19.24 -9.08
N PRO A 88 -12.35 -18.94 -10.36
CA PRO A 88 -11.28 -19.59 -11.11
C PRO A 88 -9.88 -19.02 -10.82
N ASN A 89 -9.79 -17.83 -10.20
CA ASN A 89 -8.56 -17.03 -10.19
C ASN A 89 -7.97 -16.82 -8.78
N PHE A 90 -8.52 -17.46 -7.75
CA PHE A 90 -8.00 -17.39 -6.38
C PHE A 90 -8.00 -18.79 -5.78
N ASN A 91 -6.79 -19.30 -5.51
CA ASN A 91 -6.52 -20.64 -4.98
C ASN A 91 -5.13 -20.61 -4.34
N ASP A 92 -5.07 -20.35 -3.03
CA ASP A 92 -3.82 -20.15 -2.31
C ASP A 92 -3.77 -21.02 -1.05
N ILE A 93 -2.59 -21.57 -0.77
CA ILE A 93 -2.33 -22.23 0.51
C ILE A 93 -1.91 -21.17 1.52
N ILE A 94 -2.67 -21.03 2.59
CA ILE A 94 -2.43 -20.06 3.66
C ILE A 94 -2.22 -20.74 5.00
N GLY A 95 -1.45 -20.09 5.90
CA GLY A 95 -1.18 -20.62 7.23
C GLY A 95 0.21 -20.28 7.77
N SER A 96 0.51 -20.82 8.95
CA SER A 96 1.77 -20.62 9.66
C SER A 96 2.94 -21.47 9.12
N ASP A 97 2.69 -22.51 8.33
CA ASP A 97 3.74 -23.33 7.72
C ASP A 97 4.40 -22.60 6.53
N ALA A 98 5.43 -21.82 6.84
CA ALA A 98 6.15 -21.01 5.85
C ALA A 98 6.93 -21.81 4.79
N SER A 99 6.95 -23.16 4.84
CA SER A 99 7.63 -23.95 3.81
C SER A 99 6.88 -23.99 2.48
N PHE A 100 5.55 -23.77 2.49
CA PHE A 100 4.73 -23.70 1.28
C PHE A 100 3.46 -22.85 1.42
N ALA A 101 3.05 -22.50 2.65
CA ALA A 101 1.93 -21.60 2.88
C ALA A 101 2.38 -20.14 2.91
N ILE A 102 1.51 -19.24 2.45
CA ILE A 102 1.72 -17.80 2.50
C ILE A 102 0.63 -17.13 3.35
N ASN A 103 0.96 -16.03 3.99
CA ASN A 103 -0.01 -15.23 4.72
C ASN A 103 -0.13 -13.83 4.14
N ASP A 104 -1.12 -13.09 4.64
CA ASP A 104 -1.41 -11.71 4.29
C ASP A 104 -1.77 -11.48 2.82
N VAL A 105 -2.40 -12.48 2.21
CA VAL A 105 -2.86 -12.43 0.82
C VAL A 105 -3.96 -11.38 0.66
N VAL A 106 -3.82 -10.49 -0.32
CA VAL A 106 -4.76 -9.39 -0.57
C VAL A 106 -5.76 -9.75 -1.66
N GLN A 107 -7.04 -9.84 -1.31
CA GLN A 107 -8.08 -10.21 -2.27
C GLN A 107 -9.35 -9.37 -2.14
N THR A 108 -9.97 -9.09 -3.29
CA THR A 108 -11.29 -8.44 -3.37
C THR A 108 -12.37 -9.47 -3.63
N PHE A 109 -13.39 -9.48 -2.78
CA PHE A 109 -14.57 -10.34 -2.92
C PHE A 109 -15.79 -9.52 -3.33
N LYS A 110 -16.44 -9.95 -4.41
CA LYS A 110 -17.71 -9.37 -4.88
C LYS A 110 -18.89 -10.07 -4.21
N ASP A 111 -19.99 -9.33 -4.07
CA ASP A 111 -21.23 -9.89 -3.52
C ASP A 111 -21.68 -11.13 -4.31
N GLY A 112 -22.16 -12.15 -3.60
CA GLY A 112 -22.59 -13.43 -4.16
C GLY A 112 -21.48 -14.46 -4.43
N ALA A 113 -20.20 -14.07 -4.41
CA ALA A 113 -19.09 -15.00 -4.62
C ALA A 113 -19.04 -16.10 -3.54
N ASP A 114 -18.58 -17.29 -3.92
CA ASP A 114 -18.33 -18.40 -3.01
C ASP A 114 -16.85 -18.40 -2.57
N ILE A 115 -16.62 -18.71 -1.30
CA ILE A 115 -15.29 -18.89 -0.70
C ILE A 115 -15.26 -20.30 -0.11
N ASN A 116 -14.35 -21.14 -0.56
CA ASN A 116 -14.14 -22.47 0.00
C ASN A 116 -12.84 -22.48 0.82
N ILE A 117 -12.93 -22.79 2.11
CA ILE A 117 -11.78 -22.93 3.02
C ILE A 117 -11.65 -24.40 3.39
N MET A 118 -10.45 -24.97 3.24
CA MET A 118 -10.18 -26.38 3.51
C MET A 118 -8.97 -26.50 4.44
N GLY A 119 -9.11 -27.25 5.54
CA GLY A 119 -8.00 -27.61 6.42
C GLY A 119 -7.63 -26.56 7.49
N LEU A 120 -8.41 -25.48 7.64
CA LEU A 120 -8.21 -24.44 8.64
C LEU A 120 -9.47 -24.27 9.50
N GLY A 121 -9.32 -24.26 10.81
CA GLY A 121 -10.38 -23.92 11.76
C GLY A 121 -10.63 -22.41 11.84
N LYS A 122 -9.62 -21.59 11.51
CA LYS A 122 -9.69 -20.13 11.64
C LYS A 122 -8.87 -19.37 10.60
N VAL A 123 -9.56 -18.62 9.75
CA VAL A 123 -9.00 -17.66 8.78
C VAL A 123 -9.54 -16.28 9.09
N THR A 124 -8.65 -15.30 9.24
CA THR A 124 -8.99 -13.91 9.52
C THR A 124 -8.97 -13.07 8.25
N PHE A 125 -10.09 -12.44 7.95
CA PHE A 125 -10.27 -11.48 6.87
C PHE A 125 -10.25 -10.07 7.48
N THR A 126 -9.16 -9.34 7.30
CA THR A 126 -9.02 -7.97 7.80
C THR A 126 -9.23 -6.98 6.65
N PRO A 127 -10.09 -5.95 6.78
CA PRO A 127 -10.28 -4.96 5.73
C PRO A 127 -8.96 -4.32 5.30
N LYS A 128 -8.68 -4.32 4.00
CA LYS A 128 -7.51 -3.65 3.43
C LYS A 128 -7.89 -2.19 3.14
N VAL A 129 -7.71 -1.34 4.14
CA VAL A 129 -7.99 0.11 4.04
C VAL A 129 -6.81 0.80 3.34
N VAL A 130 -7.11 1.65 2.37
CA VAL A 130 -6.12 2.52 1.70
C VAL A 130 -6.46 3.96 2.06
N THR A 131 -5.58 4.60 2.84
CA THR A 131 -5.79 5.97 3.32
C THR A 131 -5.21 7.02 2.36
N SER A 132 -4.06 6.72 1.75
CA SER A 132 -3.43 7.56 0.72
C SER A 132 -2.32 6.79 0.01
N VAL A 133 -2.15 7.02 -1.29
CA VAL A 133 -0.99 6.54 -2.05
C VAL A 133 0.02 7.68 -2.23
N ALA A 134 1.31 7.35 -2.27
CA ALA A 134 2.32 8.32 -2.67
C ALA A 134 2.10 8.74 -4.14
N ILE A 135 2.38 10.01 -4.45
CA ILE A 135 2.22 10.58 -5.80
C ILE A 135 3.42 10.24 -6.70
N LYS A 136 4.57 9.97 -6.09
CA LYS A 136 5.82 9.62 -6.78
C LYS A 136 6.20 8.18 -6.47
N PRO A 137 6.90 7.49 -7.40
CA PRO A 137 7.48 6.17 -7.15
C PRO A 137 8.26 6.11 -5.83
N ILE A 138 7.94 5.12 -5.01
CA ILE A 138 8.63 4.81 -3.75
C ILE A 138 8.84 3.30 -3.66
N ILE A 139 9.80 2.87 -2.84
CA ILE A 139 9.96 1.45 -2.52
C ILE A 139 8.66 0.96 -1.88
N THR A 140 8.07 -0.06 -2.47
CA THR A 140 6.78 -0.63 -2.03
C THR A 140 6.95 -2.14 -1.88
N GLU A 141 6.49 -2.69 -0.77
CA GLU A 141 6.46 -4.14 -0.52
C GLU A 141 5.01 -4.63 -0.53
N LEU A 142 4.73 -5.63 -1.36
CA LEU A 142 3.40 -6.23 -1.51
C LEU A 142 3.50 -7.75 -1.27
N HIS A 143 2.49 -8.33 -0.63
CA HIS A 143 2.33 -9.78 -0.51
C HIS A 143 1.58 -10.31 -1.75
N SER A 144 1.34 -11.61 -1.84
CA SER A 144 0.41 -12.13 -2.87
C SER A 144 -0.95 -11.42 -2.83
N GLY A 145 -1.58 -11.29 -3.99
CA GLY A 145 -2.87 -10.66 -4.13
C GLY A 145 -3.04 -9.83 -5.38
N THR A 146 -4.18 -9.14 -5.46
CA THR A 146 -4.51 -8.20 -6.53
C THR A 146 -4.37 -6.76 -6.05
N TYR A 147 -3.65 -5.94 -6.82
CA TYR A 147 -3.33 -4.55 -6.52
C TYR A 147 -3.64 -3.62 -7.69
N TYR A 148 -3.85 -2.34 -7.37
CA TYR A 148 -4.22 -1.31 -8.32
C TYR A 148 -3.24 -0.15 -8.26
N VAL A 149 -2.67 0.19 -9.40
CA VAL A 149 -1.74 1.32 -9.53
C VAL A 149 -2.52 2.63 -9.36
N GLY A 150 -2.00 3.51 -8.51
CA GLY A 150 -2.68 4.72 -8.04
C GLY A 150 -3.56 4.51 -6.80
N VAL A 151 -3.59 3.29 -6.26
CA VAL A 151 -4.26 2.96 -4.99
C VAL A 151 -3.26 2.32 -4.05
N ASP A 152 -2.57 1.26 -4.49
CA ASP A 152 -1.63 0.50 -3.66
C ASP A 152 -0.18 0.89 -3.90
N ILE A 153 0.14 1.30 -5.12
CA ILE A 153 1.48 1.68 -5.58
C ILE A 153 1.36 2.83 -6.60
N PRO A 154 2.20 3.87 -6.55
CA PRO A 154 2.20 4.92 -7.57
C PRO A 154 2.54 4.39 -8.96
N ALA A 155 2.02 5.04 -10.00
CA ALA A 155 2.50 4.83 -11.37
C ALA A 155 3.99 5.19 -11.50
N GLY A 156 4.70 4.51 -12.39
CA GLY A 156 6.13 4.72 -12.63
C GLY A 156 6.88 3.46 -13.06
N GLU A 157 8.19 3.58 -13.21
CA GLU A 157 9.08 2.46 -13.53
C GLU A 157 9.63 1.81 -12.26
N TYR A 158 9.68 0.49 -12.25
CA TYR A 158 10.14 -0.30 -11.11
C TYR A 158 11.00 -1.49 -11.56
N ILE A 159 11.93 -1.89 -10.69
CA ILE A 159 12.45 -3.26 -10.64
C ILE A 159 11.62 -4.04 -9.63
N VAL A 160 11.07 -5.17 -10.07
CA VAL A 160 10.33 -6.11 -9.24
C VAL A 160 11.27 -7.23 -8.81
N HIS A 161 11.35 -7.47 -7.50
CA HIS A 161 12.24 -8.45 -6.90
C HIS A 161 11.50 -9.23 -5.81
N THR A 162 11.77 -10.53 -5.69
CA THR A 162 11.31 -11.37 -4.57
C THR A 162 12.47 -12.23 -4.06
N TYR A 163 12.40 -12.62 -2.79
CA TYR A 163 13.29 -13.61 -2.17
C TYR A 163 12.66 -15.02 -2.11
N ASP A 164 11.40 -15.17 -2.53
CA ASP A 164 10.76 -16.47 -2.63
C ASP A 164 11.39 -17.32 -3.74
N GLU A 165 11.33 -18.65 -3.62
CA GLU A 165 11.91 -19.58 -4.61
C GLU A 165 11.32 -19.34 -6.00
N PHE A 166 9.99 -19.29 -6.08
CA PHE A 166 9.22 -18.91 -7.26
C PHE A 166 7.79 -18.53 -6.88
N GLY A 167 7.18 -17.72 -7.73
CA GLY A 167 5.76 -17.38 -7.76
C GLY A 167 5.44 -16.71 -9.08
N TYR A 168 4.26 -16.10 -9.22
CA TYR A 168 3.89 -15.44 -10.47
C TYR A 168 3.68 -13.94 -10.30
N PHE A 169 4.05 -13.20 -11.35
CA PHE A 169 3.77 -11.79 -11.54
C PHE A 169 2.99 -11.60 -12.84
N ASP A 170 1.90 -10.83 -12.78
CA ASP A 170 1.08 -10.46 -13.93
C ASP A 170 0.64 -8.99 -13.80
N ASN A 171 0.95 -8.16 -14.79
CA ASN A 171 0.42 -6.79 -14.89
C ASN A 171 -0.41 -6.54 -16.17
N GLY A 172 -0.84 -7.61 -16.85
CA GLY A 172 -1.54 -7.62 -18.13
C GLY A 172 -0.64 -7.47 -19.36
N THR A 173 0.60 -7.01 -19.20
CA THR A 173 1.60 -6.90 -20.29
C THR A 173 2.73 -7.90 -20.11
N THR A 174 3.21 -8.02 -18.88
CA THR A 174 4.27 -8.93 -18.44
C THR A 174 3.63 -10.02 -17.60
N HIS A 175 3.91 -11.28 -17.96
CA HIS A 175 3.40 -12.47 -17.28
C HIS A 175 4.58 -13.41 -17.06
N GLU A 176 5.12 -13.43 -15.84
CA GLU A 176 6.40 -14.09 -15.57
C GLU A 176 6.34 -14.90 -14.29
N THR A 177 7.04 -16.04 -14.29
CA THR A 177 7.44 -16.70 -13.06
C THR A 177 8.63 -15.92 -12.48
N ILE A 178 8.48 -15.38 -11.28
CA ILE A 178 9.51 -14.59 -10.58
C ILE A 178 9.97 -15.30 -9.31
N GLY A 179 11.26 -15.21 -8.97
CA GLY A 179 11.83 -16.01 -7.90
C GLY A 179 13.35 -16.05 -7.90
N VAL A 180 13.94 -16.56 -6.82
CA VAL A 180 15.40 -16.73 -6.71
C VAL A 180 15.93 -17.98 -7.41
N ASP A 181 15.08 -18.97 -7.71
CA ASP A 181 15.48 -20.14 -8.50
C ASP A 181 15.57 -19.78 -9.98
N ALA A 182 16.79 -19.42 -10.41
CA ALA A 182 17.09 -19.05 -11.79
C ALA A 182 16.83 -20.15 -12.83
N SER A 183 16.60 -21.40 -12.42
CA SER A 183 16.22 -22.48 -13.34
C SER A 183 14.73 -22.47 -13.70
N LYS A 184 13.90 -21.81 -12.87
CA LYS A 184 12.44 -21.77 -13.00
C LYS A 184 11.88 -20.35 -13.17
N ALA A 185 12.63 -19.33 -12.75
CA ALA A 185 12.12 -17.99 -12.57
C ALA A 185 13.12 -16.90 -13.00
N ILE A 186 12.58 -15.73 -13.36
CA ILE A 186 13.35 -14.53 -13.63
C ILE A 186 13.32 -13.66 -12.37
N ASN A 187 14.50 -13.31 -11.84
CA ASN A 187 14.60 -12.34 -10.76
C ASN A 187 15.00 -10.96 -11.31
N ASN A 188 14.48 -9.88 -10.71
CA ASN A 188 14.67 -8.49 -11.15
C ASN A 188 14.11 -8.17 -12.53
N ILE A 189 12.78 -8.17 -12.67
CA ILE A 189 12.12 -7.72 -13.91
C ILE A 189 11.93 -6.19 -13.88
N LYS A 190 12.22 -5.52 -14.99
CA LYS A 190 11.90 -4.09 -15.17
C LYS A 190 10.49 -3.96 -15.73
N VAL A 191 9.66 -3.15 -15.08
CA VAL A 191 8.26 -2.90 -15.48
C VAL A 191 7.93 -1.41 -15.42
N GLU A 192 7.02 -0.99 -16.30
CA GLU A 192 6.41 0.34 -16.25
C GLU A 192 4.92 0.18 -15.88
N PHE A 193 4.49 0.90 -14.86
CA PHE A 193 3.11 0.93 -14.41
C PHE A 193 2.42 2.23 -14.77
N LYS A 194 1.26 2.12 -15.42
CA LYS A 194 0.37 3.24 -15.70
C LYS A 194 -0.71 3.32 -14.64
N GLU A 195 -1.17 4.53 -14.39
CA GLU A 195 -2.28 4.79 -13.46
C GLU A 195 -3.50 3.93 -13.82
N GLY A 196 -4.04 3.20 -12.84
CA GLY A 196 -5.16 2.27 -13.04
C GLY A 196 -4.80 0.87 -13.55
N SER A 197 -3.52 0.58 -13.83
CA SER A 197 -3.07 -0.79 -14.09
C SER A 197 -3.35 -1.71 -12.90
N ILE A 198 -3.53 -3.00 -13.18
CA ILE A 198 -3.72 -4.04 -12.17
C ILE A 198 -2.42 -4.83 -12.07
N ILE A 199 -2.01 -5.17 -10.85
CA ILE A 199 -0.89 -6.06 -10.57
C ILE A 199 -1.46 -7.28 -9.84
N LYS A 200 -1.11 -8.48 -10.29
CA LYS A 200 -1.40 -9.73 -9.61
C LYS A 200 -0.09 -10.39 -9.21
N LEU A 201 -0.03 -10.78 -7.95
CA LEU A 201 1.04 -11.55 -7.36
C LEU A 201 0.42 -12.83 -6.79
N GLY A 202 1.06 -13.98 -6.96
CA GLY A 202 0.61 -15.18 -6.26
C GLY A 202 1.74 -16.15 -5.99
N HIS A 203 1.55 -16.94 -4.93
CA HIS A 203 2.57 -17.81 -4.35
C HIS A 203 3.85 -17.06 -3.91
N LEU A 204 3.72 -15.78 -3.54
CA LEU A 204 4.80 -14.93 -3.07
C LEU A 204 4.48 -14.41 -1.66
N SER A 205 5.39 -14.67 -0.72
CA SER A 205 5.31 -14.10 0.63
C SER A 205 5.55 -12.60 0.58
N LYS A 206 6.50 -12.14 -0.24
CA LYS A 206 6.80 -10.70 -0.36
C LYS A 206 7.47 -10.37 -1.68
N THR A 207 6.99 -9.31 -2.33
CA THR A 207 7.56 -8.74 -3.55
C THR A 207 7.89 -7.27 -3.32
N THR A 208 9.13 -6.88 -3.65
CA THR A 208 9.64 -5.52 -3.54
C THR A 208 9.62 -4.85 -4.90
N PHE A 209 9.04 -3.66 -4.96
CA PHE A 209 9.03 -2.78 -6.12
C PHE A 209 9.96 -1.61 -5.83
N THR A 210 11.11 -1.58 -6.48
CA THR A 210 12.12 -0.51 -6.31
C THR A 210 12.03 0.47 -7.47
N PRO A 211 11.76 1.76 -7.24
CA PRO A 211 11.73 2.77 -8.30
C PRO A 211 13.01 2.79 -9.15
N GLN A 212 12.87 3.15 -10.42
CA GLN A 212 13.97 3.43 -11.35
C GLN A 212 14.09 4.92 -11.66
#